data_AF-A0A897NSX6-F1
#
_entry.id   AF-A0A897NSX6-F1
#
_cell.length_a   1.000
_cell.length_b   1.000
_cell.length_c   1.000
_cell.angle_alpha   90.00
_cell.angle_beta   90.00
_cell.angle_gamma   90.00
#
_symmetry.space_group_name_H-M   'P 1'
#
loop_
_entity.id
_entity.type
_entity.pdbx_description
1 polymer ?
#
loop_
_entity_poly.entity_id
_entity_poly.type
_entity_poly.pdbx_seq_one_letter_code
_entity_poly.pdbx_strand_id
1 'polypeptide(L)'
;MSTTPGQLILAFDRDQTVDVNPPANKEAVPLSWIEHWDAETNHEVWAIGNQELKSEAGIPGVREAVLELENEWYREFTETDDDDSVDGWPRRARRVEMLAELFPDADGYVVVDDKDLSYVDGWSHYFPWEFVDAVRTGELTLDVPE
;
A
#
# COMPACT_ATOMS: atom_id res chain seq x y z
N MET A 1 -4.08 30.37 -4.29
CA MET A 1 -2.82 29.64 -4.12
C MET A 1 -3.22 28.18 -4.12
N SER A 2 -3.00 27.46 -5.23
CA SER A 2 -3.17 26.01 -5.21
C SER A 2 -2.04 25.45 -4.37
N THR A 3 -2.36 25.00 -3.17
CA THR A 3 -1.54 23.99 -2.49
C THR A 3 -1.64 22.74 -3.36
N THR A 4 -0.56 22.39 -4.06
CA THR A 4 -0.42 21.02 -4.55
C THR A 4 -0.70 20.10 -3.35
N PRO A 5 -1.60 19.12 -3.47
CA PRO A 5 -1.79 18.13 -2.41
C PRO A 5 -0.43 17.53 -2.05
N GLY A 6 -0.19 17.35 -0.75
CA GLY A 6 1.05 16.72 -0.28
C GLY A 6 1.23 15.32 -0.85
N GLN A 7 2.48 14.87 -0.98
CA GLN A 7 2.77 13.50 -1.39
C GLN A 7 2.43 12.55 -0.24
N LEU A 8 1.55 11.59 -0.51
CA LEU A 8 1.23 10.51 0.41
C LEU A 8 1.87 9.23 -0.09
N ILE A 9 2.23 8.36 0.85
CA ILE A 9 2.60 6.98 0.55
C ILE A 9 1.40 6.09 0.89
N LEU A 10 0.86 5.44 -0.13
CA LEU A 10 -0.32 4.58 -0.04
C LEU A 10 0.13 3.12 -0.19
N ALA A 11 0.04 2.36 0.90
CA ALA A 11 0.41 0.95 0.95
C ALA A 11 -0.84 0.07 1.01
N PHE A 12 -0.95 -0.90 0.10
CA PHE A 12 -2.12 -1.77 0.00
C PHE A 12 -1.74 -3.24 0.19
N ASP A 13 -2.47 -3.94 1.07
CA ASP A 13 -2.65 -5.38 0.94
C ASP A 13 -3.54 -5.69 -0.28
N ARG A 14 -3.57 -6.95 -0.71
CA ARG A 14 -4.36 -7.40 -1.86
C ARG A 14 -5.56 -8.20 -1.42
N ASP A 15 -5.34 -9.23 -0.60
CA ASP A 15 -6.33 -10.23 -0.27
C ASP A 15 -7.30 -9.66 0.76
N GLN A 16 -8.60 -9.85 0.55
CA GLN A 16 -9.65 -9.23 1.38
C GLN A 16 -9.59 -7.70 1.42
N THR A 17 -8.87 -7.05 0.49
CA THR A 17 -8.59 -5.61 0.49
C THR A 17 -9.02 -4.91 -0.79
N VAL A 18 -8.56 -5.40 -1.94
CA VAL A 18 -8.84 -4.83 -3.26
C VAL A 18 -9.97 -5.61 -3.94
N ASP A 19 -10.75 -4.98 -4.81
CA ASP A 19 -11.93 -5.57 -5.46
C ASP A 19 -11.66 -6.79 -6.36
N VAL A 20 -10.41 -6.99 -6.79
CA VAL A 20 -9.95 -8.22 -7.45
C VAL A 20 -9.87 -9.42 -6.51
N ASN A 21 -9.76 -9.21 -5.20
CA ASN A 21 -9.96 -10.24 -4.18
C ASN A 21 -10.65 -9.67 -2.91
N PRO A 22 -11.95 -9.40 -2.98
CA PRO A 22 -12.64 -8.58 -2.00
C PRO A 22 -12.96 -9.34 -0.70
N PRO A 23 -13.19 -8.61 0.41
CA PRO A 23 -13.76 -9.20 1.61
C PRO A 23 -15.20 -9.66 1.37
N ALA A 24 -15.60 -10.79 1.95
CA ALA A 24 -16.85 -11.47 1.60
C ALA A 24 -18.15 -10.64 1.80
N ASN A 25 -18.17 -9.69 2.74
CA ASN A 25 -19.37 -8.93 3.10
C ASN A 25 -19.06 -7.46 3.43
N LYS A 26 -17.99 -6.92 2.86
CA LYS A 26 -17.54 -5.55 3.09
C LYS A 26 -17.12 -4.93 1.76
N GLU A 27 -17.04 -3.62 1.74
CA GLU A 27 -16.55 -2.92 0.56
C GLU A 27 -15.03 -3.07 0.44
N ALA A 28 -14.57 -3.26 -0.80
CA ALA A 28 -13.17 -3.36 -1.16
C ALA A 28 -12.71 -2.06 -1.81
N VAL A 29 -11.42 -1.79 -1.77
CA VAL A 29 -10.81 -0.70 -2.54
C VAL A 29 -10.91 -1.06 -4.04
N PRO A 30 -11.48 -0.20 -4.88
CA PRO A 30 -11.48 -0.44 -6.32
C PRO A 30 -10.05 -0.46 -6.86
N LEU A 31 -9.68 -1.47 -7.65
CA LEU A 31 -8.36 -1.52 -8.30
C LEU A 31 -8.10 -0.26 -9.13
N SER A 32 -9.12 0.27 -9.80
CA SER A 32 -9.02 1.48 -10.61
C SER A 32 -8.64 2.74 -9.82
N TRP A 33 -8.92 2.78 -8.51
CA TRP A 33 -8.48 3.89 -7.66
C TRP A 33 -6.97 3.82 -7.43
N ILE A 34 -6.44 2.62 -7.18
CA ILE A 34 -5.01 2.36 -7.02
C ILE A 34 -4.26 2.74 -8.30
N GLU A 35 -4.74 2.28 -9.45
CA GLU A 35 -4.18 2.62 -10.76
C GLU A 35 -4.20 4.13 -11.02
N HIS A 36 -5.31 4.81 -10.69
CA HIS A 36 -5.42 6.26 -10.85
C HIS A 36 -4.41 7.03 -9.99
N TRP A 37 -4.26 6.65 -8.71
CA TRP A 37 -3.31 7.32 -7.83
C TRP A 37 -1.86 7.16 -8.27
N ASP A 38 -1.48 5.98 -8.75
CA ASP A 38 -0.13 5.72 -9.28
C ASP A 38 0.13 6.51 -10.57
N ALA A 39 -0.82 6.52 -11.51
CA ALA A 39 -0.59 7.05 -12.84
C ALA A 39 -0.85 8.56 -12.98
N GLU A 40 -1.77 9.12 -12.20
CA GLU A 40 -2.33 10.45 -12.44
C GLU A 40 -2.13 11.44 -11.29
N THR A 41 -1.60 10.98 -10.15
CA THR A 41 -1.37 11.84 -8.97
C THR A 41 0.11 11.91 -8.58
N ASN A 42 0.40 12.64 -7.51
CA ASN A 42 1.76 12.75 -6.95
C ASN A 42 1.99 11.79 -5.78
N HIS A 43 1.08 10.84 -5.55
CA HIS A 43 1.19 9.85 -4.49
C HIS A 43 2.09 8.69 -4.91
N GLU A 44 2.76 8.06 -3.94
CA GLU A 44 3.48 6.82 -4.16
C GLU A 44 2.57 5.66 -3.75
N VAL A 45 2.40 4.68 -4.63
CA VAL A 45 1.44 3.57 -4.42
C VAL A 45 2.18 2.24 -4.43
N TRP A 46 2.01 1.43 -3.39
CA TRP A 46 2.83 0.24 -3.16
C TRP A 46 2.01 -0.97 -2.72
N ALA A 47 2.32 -2.13 -3.30
CA ALA A 47 1.80 -3.42 -2.85
C ALA A 47 2.63 -3.99 -1.68
N ILE A 48 2.04 -4.12 -0.50
CA ILE A 48 2.71 -4.67 0.70
C ILE A 48 2.25 -6.08 1.07
N GLY A 49 1.12 -6.52 0.53
CA GLY A 49 0.53 -7.84 0.76
C GLY A 49 1.01 -8.90 -0.22
N ASN A 50 0.06 -9.71 -0.71
CA ASN A 50 0.25 -10.61 -1.84
C ASN A 50 0.63 -9.82 -3.10
N GLN A 51 1.75 -10.18 -3.72
CA GLN A 51 2.41 -9.44 -4.79
C GLN A 51 1.75 -9.64 -6.16
N GLU A 52 0.68 -10.44 -6.27
CA GLU A 52 -0.21 -10.42 -7.44
C GLU A 52 -0.72 -8.99 -7.74
N LEU A 53 -0.95 -8.17 -6.70
CA LEU A 53 -1.43 -6.80 -6.85
C LEU A 53 -0.50 -5.93 -7.71
N LYS A 54 0.81 -6.18 -7.67
CA LYS A 54 1.76 -5.45 -8.52
C LYS A 54 1.45 -5.63 -9.99
N SER A 55 1.15 -6.87 -10.38
CA SER A 55 0.84 -7.20 -11.77
C SER A 55 -0.56 -6.74 -12.14
N GLU A 56 -1.50 -6.78 -11.18
CA GLU A 56 -2.88 -6.35 -11.37
C GLU A 56 -2.99 -4.82 -11.52
N ALA A 57 -2.28 -4.04 -10.70
CA ALA A 57 -2.35 -2.58 -10.64
C ALA A 57 -1.21 -1.86 -11.36
N GLY A 58 -0.13 -2.56 -11.75
CA GLY A 58 1.05 -1.95 -12.36
C GLY A 58 1.99 -1.22 -11.38
N ILE A 59 1.85 -1.44 -10.07
CA ILE A 59 2.57 -0.73 -9.00
C ILE A 59 3.80 -1.51 -8.48
N PRO A 60 4.78 -0.85 -7.85
CA PRO A 60 5.88 -1.53 -7.17
C PRO A 60 5.42 -2.28 -5.91
N GLY A 61 6.25 -3.19 -5.40
CA GLY A 61 5.97 -3.88 -4.14
C GLY A 61 7.20 -4.15 -3.30
N VAL A 62 7.11 -5.17 -2.44
CA VAL A 62 8.08 -5.42 -1.36
C VAL A 62 9.49 -5.62 -1.92
N ARG A 63 9.61 -6.40 -3.01
CA ARG A 63 10.91 -6.67 -3.64
C ARG A 63 11.63 -5.39 -4.06
N GLU A 64 10.92 -4.49 -4.73
CA GLU A 64 11.46 -3.21 -5.19
C GLU A 64 11.90 -2.38 -3.99
N ALA A 65 11.09 -2.32 -2.93
CA ALA A 65 11.45 -1.58 -1.72
C ALA A 65 12.74 -2.12 -1.08
N VAL A 66 12.94 -3.44 -1.06
CA VAL A 66 14.18 -3.99 -0.49
C VAL A 66 15.39 -3.73 -1.37
N LEU A 67 15.23 -3.82 -2.69
CA LEU A 67 16.31 -3.54 -3.63
C LEU A 67 16.76 -2.07 -3.55
N GLU A 68 15.81 -1.13 -3.45
CA GLU A 68 16.09 0.29 -3.31
C GLU A 68 16.80 0.62 -1.98
N LEU A 69 16.46 -0.07 -0.89
CA LEU A 69 17.17 0.07 0.39
C LEU A 69 18.54 -0.64 0.42
N GLU A 70 19.01 -1.19 -0.71
CA GLU A 70 20.24 -1.98 -0.85
C GLU A 70 20.41 -3.08 0.21
N ASN A 71 19.31 -3.62 0.74
CA ASN A 71 19.37 -4.51 1.89
C ASN A 71 19.84 -5.90 1.45
N GLU A 72 21.08 -6.26 1.81
CA GLU A 72 21.73 -7.49 1.34
C GLU A 72 20.95 -8.75 1.68
N TRP A 73 20.16 -8.71 2.77
CA TRP A 73 19.28 -9.78 3.24
C TRP A 73 18.35 -10.33 2.16
N TYR A 74 17.99 -9.52 1.16
CA TYR A 74 16.99 -9.89 0.16
C TYR A 74 17.55 -10.39 -1.17
N ARG A 75 18.87 -10.31 -1.38
CA ARG A 75 19.48 -10.77 -2.64
C ARG A 75 19.28 -12.28 -2.90
N GLU A 76 18.79 -13.03 -1.91
CA GLU A 76 18.49 -14.45 -1.99
C GLU A 76 17.01 -14.80 -2.27
N PHE A 77 16.07 -13.85 -2.20
CA PHE A 77 14.63 -14.11 -2.44
C PHE A 77 14.26 -13.96 -3.92
N THR A 78 13.34 -14.82 -4.38
CA THR A 78 12.82 -14.80 -5.75
C THR A 78 11.45 -14.15 -5.81
N GLU A 79 11.01 -13.73 -7.00
CA GLU A 79 9.74 -13.02 -7.21
C GLU A 79 8.49 -13.81 -6.78
N THR A 80 8.61 -15.10 -6.42
CA THR A 80 7.50 -15.99 -6.06
C THR A 80 7.32 -16.20 -4.56
N ASP A 81 8.10 -15.55 -3.71
CA ASP A 81 8.04 -15.72 -2.26
C ASP A 81 6.92 -14.83 -1.67
N ASP A 82 5.68 -15.29 -1.83
CA ASP A 82 4.47 -14.44 -1.76
C ASP A 82 3.64 -14.57 -0.47
N ASP A 83 4.25 -14.94 0.64
CA ASP A 83 3.50 -15.18 1.88
C ASP A 83 4.32 -14.86 3.14
N ASP A 84 3.64 -14.42 4.20
CA ASP A 84 4.22 -14.35 5.56
C ASP A 84 4.73 -15.71 6.05
N SER A 85 4.39 -16.79 5.33
CA SER A 85 4.85 -18.15 5.61
C SER A 85 6.25 -18.47 5.08
N VAL A 86 6.86 -17.61 4.26
CA VAL A 86 8.25 -17.79 3.80
C VAL A 86 9.21 -17.29 4.88
N ASP A 87 10.03 -18.20 5.41
CA ASP A 87 11.07 -17.88 6.39
C ASP A 87 12.01 -16.80 5.83
N GLY A 88 12.11 -15.68 6.55
CA GLY A 88 12.99 -14.56 6.22
C GLY A 88 12.36 -13.43 5.40
N TRP A 89 11.10 -13.56 4.97
CA TRP A 89 10.37 -12.45 4.36
C TRP A 89 10.03 -11.36 5.40
N PRO A 90 10.12 -10.05 5.07
CA PRO A 90 9.77 -9.01 6.03
C PRO A 90 8.30 -9.15 6.45
N ARG A 91 8.05 -9.01 7.76
CA ARG A 91 6.69 -8.94 8.30
C ARG A 91 6.00 -7.67 7.82
N ARG A 92 4.66 -7.67 7.78
CA ARG A 92 3.85 -6.50 7.34
C ARG A 92 4.32 -5.16 7.91
N ALA A 93 4.50 -5.07 9.23
CA ALA A 93 5.00 -3.86 9.88
C ALA A 93 6.34 -3.39 9.29
N ARG A 94 7.29 -4.31 9.06
CA ARG A 94 8.57 -3.96 8.45
C ARG A 94 8.42 -3.48 7.01
N ARG A 95 7.47 -4.02 6.24
CA ARG A 95 7.23 -3.62 4.84
C ARG A 95 6.83 -2.15 4.76
N VAL A 96 5.93 -1.70 5.64
CA VAL A 96 5.53 -0.29 5.68
C VAL A 96 6.62 0.61 6.29
N GLU A 97 7.35 0.15 7.31
CA GLU A 97 8.52 0.89 7.83
C GLU A 97 9.58 1.16 6.75
N MET A 98 9.81 0.19 5.87
CA MET A 98 10.73 0.37 4.74
C MET A 98 10.26 1.47 3.78
N LEU A 99 8.95 1.58 3.53
CA LEU A 99 8.42 2.67 2.70
C LEU A 99 8.64 4.02 3.38
N ALA A 100 8.52 4.11 4.71
CA ALA A 100 8.87 5.33 5.43
C ALA A 100 10.36 5.67 5.36
N GLU A 101 11.25 4.66 5.31
CA GLU A 101 12.69 4.87 5.07
C GLU A 101 12.99 5.35 3.64
N LEU A 102 12.26 4.85 2.65
CA LEU A 102 12.42 5.25 1.25
C LEU A 102 11.90 6.66 0.96
N PHE A 103 10.83 7.04 1.65
CA PHE A 103 10.14 8.31 1.44
C PHE A 103 10.06 9.13 2.74
N PRO A 104 11.20 9.54 3.33
CA PRO A 104 11.23 10.18 4.65
C PRO A 104 10.62 11.59 4.66
N ASP A 105 10.47 12.21 3.49
CA ASP A 105 9.95 13.57 3.30
C ASP A 105 8.47 13.60 2.88
N ALA A 106 7.77 12.45 2.90
CA ALA A 106 6.35 12.37 2.56
C ALA A 106 5.48 13.15 3.56
N ASP A 107 4.37 13.72 3.09
CA ASP A 107 3.43 14.47 3.92
C ASP A 107 2.56 13.54 4.80
N GLY A 108 2.50 12.24 4.47
CA GLY A 108 1.80 11.25 5.26
C GLY A 108 1.92 9.83 4.72
N TYR A 109 1.62 8.86 5.58
CA TYR A 109 1.67 7.44 5.28
C TYR A 109 0.34 6.77 5.62
N VAL A 110 -0.24 6.09 4.65
CA VAL A 110 -1.51 5.39 4.77
C VAL A 110 -1.32 3.94 4.38
N VAL A 111 -1.78 3.03 5.23
CA VAL A 111 -1.80 1.60 4.92
C VAL A 111 -3.23 1.07 4.97
N VAL A 112 -3.62 0.35 3.93
CA VAL A 112 -4.92 -0.33 3.82
C VAL A 112 -4.66 -1.82 3.81
N ASP A 113 -5.04 -2.49 4.89
CA ASP A 113 -4.76 -3.91 5.11
C ASP A 113 -5.91 -4.52 5.92
N ASP A 114 -6.29 -5.76 5.59
CA ASP A 114 -7.33 -6.51 6.31
C ASP A 114 -6.85 -6.96 7.70
N LYS A 115 -5.54 -6.93 7.94
CA LYS A 115 -4.91 -7.12 9.25
C LYS A 115 -4.57 -5.77 9.88
N ASP A 116 -4.76 -5.71 11.19
CA ASP A 116 -4.45 -4.53 11.98
C ASP A 116 -2.96 -4.16 11.91
N LEU A 117 -2.68 -2.93 11.49
CA LEU A 117 -1.35 -2.30 11.50
C LEU A 117 -1.35 -0.95 12.24
N SER A 118 -2.41 -0.65 12.99
CA SER A 118 -2.54 0.61 13.77
C SER A 118 -1.46 0.77 14.86
N TYR A 119 -0.73 -0.30 15.17
CA TYR A 119 0.40 -0.29 16.11
C TYR A 119 1.71 0.20 15.50
N VAL A 120 1.78 0.42 14.17
CA VAL A 120 2.98 0.91 13.50
C VAL A 120 3.03 2.43 13.59
N ASP A 121 4.00 2.95 14.34
CA ASP A 121 4.14 4.39 14.57
C ASP A 121 4.30 5.17 13.24
N GLY A 122 3.57 6.28 13.11
CA GLY A 122 3.63 7.17 11.94
C GLY A 122 2.74 6.76 10.77
N TRP A 123 2.08 5.60 10.83
CA TRP A 123 1.18 5.12 9.79
C TRP A 123 -0.30 5.26 10.19
N SER A 124 -1.11 5.77 9.26
CA SER A 124 -2.58 5.70 9.39
C SER A 124 -3.06 4.39 8.77
N HIS A 125 -3.44 3.44 9.62
CA HIS A 125 -4.05 2.18 9.17
C HIS A 125 -5.56 2.36 8.95
N TYR A 126 -6.06 1.77 7.87
CA TYR A 126 -7.47 1.60 7.59
C TYR A 126 -7.76 0.14 7.24
N PHE A 127 -8.88 -0.39 7.73
CA PHE A 127 -9.50 -1.51 7.04
C PHE A 127 -10.08 -1.06 5.69
N PRO A 128 -10.20 -1.96 4.69
CA PRO A 128 -10.59 -1.59 3.33
C PRO A 128 -11.89 -0.79 3.23
N TRP A 129 -12.92 -1.20 3.99
CA TRP A 129 -14.22 -0.52 4.00
C TRP A 129 -14.19 0.83 4.73
N GLU A 130 -13.27 1.02 5.70
CA GLU A 130 -13.10 2.30 6.40
C GLU A 130 -12.37 3.29 5.49
N PHE A 131 -11.38 2.80 4.74
CA PHE A 131 -10.67 3.60 3.76
C PHE A 131 -11.61 4.12 2.66
N VAL A 132 -12.44 3.25 2.07
CA VAL A 132 -13.40 3.66 1.03
C VAL A 132 -14.40 4.68 1.58
N ASP A 133 -14.89 4.52 2.81
CA ASP A 133 -15.76 5.49 3.45
C ASP A 133 -15.06 6.82 3.69
N ALA A 134 -13.81 6.79 4.19
CA ALA A 134 -13.00 7.98 4.44
C ALA A 134 -12.74 8.79 3.16
N VAL A 135 -12.45 8.13 2.04
CA VAL A 135 -12.25 8.79 0.74
C VAL A 135 -13.56 9.41 0.24
N ARG A 136 -14.67 8.66 0.26
CA ARG A 136 -15.97 9.13 -0.25
C ARG A 136 -16.56 10.28 0.56
N THR A 137 -16.33 10.27 1.87
CA THR A 137 -16.81 11.33 2.77
C THR A 137 -15.88 12.54 2.79
N GLY A 138 -14.69 12.43 2.18
CA GLY A 138 -13.67 13.47 2.14
C GLY A 138 -12.89 13.62 3.45
N GLU A 139 -13.02 12.67 4.40
CA GLU A 139 -12.15 12.59 5.59
C GLU A 139 -10.70 12.40 5.16
N LEU A 140 -10.46 11.50 4.21
CA LEU A 140 -9.20 11.37 3.50
C LEU A 140 -9.35 11.99 2.11
N THR A 141 -8.69 13.12 1.88
CA THR A 141 -8.78 13.85 0.61
C THR A 141 -7.90 13.18 -0.44
N LEU A 142 -8.48 12.24 -1.19
CA LEU A 142 -7.90 11.61 -2.37
C LEU A 142 -8.86 11.78 -3.55
N ASP A 143 -8.35 12.24 -4.68
CA ASP A 143 -9.13 12.31 -5.92
C ASP A 143 -9.38 10.89 -6.45
N VAL A 144 -10.58 10.58 -6.92
CA VAL A 144 -10.94 9.25 -7.44
C VAL A 144 -11.45 9.34 -8.87
N PRO A 145 -11.24 8.31 -9.71
CA PRO A 145 -11.75 8.31 -11.08
C PRO A 145 -13.28 8.38 -11.12
N GLU A 146 -13.82 9.05 -12.15
CA GLU A 146 -15.28 9.18 -12.41
C GLU A 146 -15.96 7.85 -12.77
#